data_AF-A0A5B2Z1U2-F1
#
_entry.id   AF-A0A5B2Z1U2-F1
#
_cell.length_a   1.000
_cell.length_b   1.000
_cell.length_c   1.000
_cell.angle_alpha   90.00
_cell.angle_beta   90.00
_cell.angle_gamma   90.00
#
_symmetry.space_group_name_H-M   'P 1'
#
loop_
_entity.id
_entity.type
_entity.pdbx_description
1 polymer ?
#
loop_
_entity_poly.entity_id
_entity_poly.type
_entity_poly.pdbx_seq_one_letter_code
_entity_poly.pdbx_strand_id
1 'polypeptide(L)'
;MESMYPVSTDGERTWYPMACQFLRLDHHVHSFFAKEEKSRIESTIQYIKDRTESFDDYFPCRKKSCKLKHVRKWLNLYVTYHNKEMINA
;
A
#
# COMPACT_ATOMS: atom_id res chain seq x y z
N MET A 1 -6.30 10.80 -25.51
CA MET A 1 -7.22 9.94 -24.73
C MET A 1 -6.75 10.05 -23.29
N GLU A 2 -7.36 10.94 -22.50
CA GLU A 2 -6.96 11.18 -21.11
C GLU A 2 -7.29 9.94 -20.26
N SER A 3 -6.31 9.47 -19.49
CA SER A 3 -6.50 8.43 -18.48
C SER A 3 -7.38 8.99 -17.36
N MET A 4 -8.49 8.33 -17.05
CA MET A 4 -9.42 8.76 -15.98
C MET A 4 -8.83 8.60 -14.56
N TYR A 5 -7.66 7.96 -14.43
CA TYR A 5 -6.99 7.67 -13.17
C TYR A 5 -5.48 7.92 -13.27
N PRO A 6 -5.00 9.14 -12.93
CA PRO A 6 -3.57 9.41 -12.86
C PRO A 6 -2.93 8.62 -11.71
N VAL A 7 -1.75 8.06 -11.95
CA VAL A 7 -0.96 7.33 -10.94
C VAL A 7 0.30 8.13 -10.63
N SER A 8 0.52 8.45 -9.36
CA SER A 8 1.72 9.15 -8.90
C SER A 8 2.64 8.22 -8.12
N THR A 9 3.95 8.24 -8.41
CA THR A 9 4.97 7.47 -7.66
C THR A 9 6.23 8.28 -7.36
N ASP A 10 7.11 7.76 -6.50
CA ASP A 10 8.36 8.40 -6.07
C ASP A 10 9.43 8.56 -7.17
N GLY A 11 9.25 7.91 -8.32
CA GLY A 11 10.18 7.95 -9.46
C GLY A 11 11.50 7.20 -9.23
N GLU A 12 11.69 6.51 -8.10
CA GLU A 12 12.95 5.84 -7.77
C GLU A 12 13.15 4.52 -8.55
N ARG A 13 12.08 4.00 -9.14
CA ARG A 13 12.04 2.68 -9.78
C ARG A 13 11.65 2.77 -11.24
N THR A 14 12.39 2.06 -12.09
CA THR A 14 12.19 2.02 -13.54
C THR A 14 10.97 1.21 -14.00
N TRP A 15 10.39 0.37 -13.12
CA TRP A 15 9.27 -0.50 -13.46
C TRP A 15 7.90 0.16 -13.34
N TYR A 16 7.74 1.25 -12.57
CA TYR A 16 6.46 1.97 -12.48
C TYR A 16 6.06 2.65 -13.80
N PRO A 17 6.93 3.44 -14.46
CA PRO A 17 6.57 4.05 -15.74
C PRO A 17 6.29 3.00 -16.83
N MET A 18 7.07 1.91 -16.84
CA MET A 18 6.91 0.82 -17.81
C MET A 18 5.55 0.12 -17.67
N ALA A 19 5.14 -0.18 -16.42
CA ALA A 19 3.83 -0.78 -16.15
C ALA A 19 2.68 0.17 -16.52
N CYS A 20 2.80 1.47 -16.18
CA CYS A 20 1.78 2.46 -16.52
C CYS A 20 1.65 2.65 -18.03
N GLN A 21 2.77 2.69 -18.77
CA GLN A 21 2.76 2.75 -20.23
C GLN A 21 2.06 1.54 -20.84
N PHE A 22 2.35 0.32 -20.35
CA PHE A 22 1.69 -0.90 -20.80
C PHE A 22 0.18 -0.86 -20.55
N LEU A 23 -0.23 -0.36 -19.38
CA LEU A 23 -1.65 -0.23 -18.99
C LEU A 23 -2.33 1.02 -19.56
N ARG A 24 -1.60 1.87 -20.31
CA ARG A 24 -2.06 3.17 -20.80
C ARG A 24 -2.61 4.09 -19.69
N LEU A 25 -2.00 4.01 -18.51
CA LEU A 25 -2.26 4.91 -17.39
C LEU A 25 -1.36 6.13 -17.52
N ASP A 26 -1.90 7.30 -17.20
CA ASP A 26 -1.10 8.51 -17.06
C ASP A 26 -0.26 8.43 -15.78
N HIS A 27 1.06 8.53 -15.92
CA HIS A 27 2.00 8.34 -14.83
C HIS A 27 2.72 9.64 -14.54
N HIS A 28 2.62 10.08 -13.28
CA HIS A 28 3.33 11.24 -12.79
C HIS A 28 4.35 10.79 -11.74
N VAL A 29 5.53 11.39 -11.80
CA VAL A 29 6.48 11.29 -10.70
C VAL A 29 6.18 12.44 -9.75
N HIS A 30 6.06 12.16 -8.45
CA HIS A 30 5.87 13.21 -7.45
C HIS A 30 6.98 14.24 -7.59
N SER A 31 6.61 15.51 -7.76
CA SER A 31 7.61 16.58 -7.76
C SER A 31 8.22 16.70 -6.36
N PHE A 32 9.44 17.21 -6.27
CA PHE A 32 10.13 17.45 -4.98
C PHE A 32 9.32 18.36 -4.03
N PHE A 33 8.35 19.10 -4.57
CA PHE A 33 7.44 20.00 -3.85
C PHE A 33 6.12 19.32 -3.43
N ALA A 34 5.78 18.15 -3.98
CA ALA A 34 4.59 17.35 -3.63
C ALA A 34 4.77 16.53 -2.33
N LYS A 35 5.52 17.08 -1.35
CA LYS A 35 5.82 16.41 -0.08
C LYS A 35 4.57 15.97 0.69
N GLU A 36 3.47 16.70 0.53
CA GLU A 36 2.20 16.42 1.24
C GLU A 36 1.55 15.10 0.77
N GLU A 37 1.57 14.81 -0.54
CA GLU A 37 1.03 13.55 -1.06
C GLU A 37 1.88 12.36 -0.64
N LYS A 38 3.21 12.52 -0.75
CA LYS A 38 4.18 11.51 -0.28
C LYS A 38 3.99 11.24 1.22
N SER A 39 3.80 12.31 2.01
CA SER A 39 3.52 12.22 3.44
C SER A 39 2.23 11.45 3.74
N ARG A 40 1.14 11.65 2.98
CA ARG A 40 -0.12 10.93 3.22
C ARG A 40 0.01 9.42 3.01
N ILE A 41 0.67 8.99 1.94
CA ILE A 41 0.89 7.57 1.66
C ILE A 41 1.82 6.97 2.71
N GLU A 42 2.94 7.64 3.01
CA GLU A 42 3.89 7.20 4.03
C GLU A 42 3.25 7.09 5.41
N SER A 43 2.47 8.10 5.84
CA SER A 43 1.74 8.06 7.11
C SER A 43 0.69 6.96 7.14
N THR A 44 -0.03 6.73 6.04
CA THR A 44 -1.01 5.64 5.94
C THR A 44 -0.33 4.27 6.07
N ILE A 45 0.81 4.08 5.38
CA ILE A 45 1.58 2.84 5.45
C ILE A 45 2.19 2.66 6.84
N GLN A 46 2.66 3.73 7.48
CA GLN A 46 3.17 3.67 8.85
C GLN A 46 2.07 3.26 9.83
N TYR A 47 0.88 3.85 9.72
CA TYR A 47 -0.28 3.45 10.52
C TYR A 47 -0.59 1.96 10.36
N ILE A 48 -0.57 1.43 9.13
CA ILE A 48 -0.78 -0.01 8.89
C ILE A 48 0.32 -0.84 9.57
N LYS A 49 1.60 -0.42 9.45
CA LYS A 49 2.74 -1.11 10.09
C LYS A 49 2.56 -1.19 11.60
N ASP A 50 2.28 -0.07 12.26
CA ASP A 50 2.11 -0.01 13.72
C ASP A 50 0.98 -0.95 14.20
N ARG A 51 -0.10 -1.06 13.41
CA ARG A 51 -1.22 -1.98 13.70
C ARG A 51 -0.88 -3.45 13.45
N THR A 52 0.02 -3.72 12.51
CA THR A 52 0.49 -5.08 12.20
C THR A 52 1.63 -5.54 13.12
N GLU A 53 2.39 -4.62 13.69
CA GLU A 53 3.58 -4.91 14.50
C GLU A 53 3.24 -5.79 15.69
N SER A 54 2.19 -5.42 16.43
CA SER A 54 1.73 -6.22 17.58
C SER A 54 1.31 -7.63 17.14
N PHE A 55 0.74 -7.80 15.95
CA PHE A 55 0.39 -9.13 15.45
C PHE A 55 1.63 -9.96 15.11
N ASP A 56 2.65 -9.37 14.49
CA ASP A 56 3.90 -10.06 14.18
C ASP A 56 4.65 -10.47 15.47
N ASP A 57 4.63 -9.61 16.49
CA ASP A 57 5.20 -9.89 17.81
C ASP A 57 4.52 -11.08 18.52
N TYR A 58 3.19 -11.15 18.49
CA TYR A 58 2.43 -12.23 19.13
C TYR A 58 2.40 -13.51 18.31
N PHE A 59 2.44 -13.43 16.98
CA PHE A 59 2.31 -14.57 16.07
C PHE A 59 3.47 -14.68 15.07
N PRO A 60 4.73 -14.71 15.56
CA PRO A 60 5.89 -14.68 14.67
C PRO A 60 5.96 -15.94 13.81
N CYS A 61 6.09 -15.75 12.50
CA CYS A 61 6.21 -16.87 11.58
C CYS A 61 7.64 -17.44 11.57
N ARG A 62 7.87 -18.52 12.32
CA ARG A 62 9.18 -19.19 12.43
C ARG A 62 9.51 -20.16 11.28
N LYS A 63 8.62 -20.31 10.30
CA LYS A 63 8.78 -21.28 9.21
C LYS A 63 9.73 -20.76 8.13
N LYS A 64 10.82 -21.49 7.87
CA LYS A 64 11.70 -21.24 6.72
C LYS A 64 10.90 -21.34 5.41
N SER A 65 11.10 -20.39 4.51
CA SER A 65 10.40 -20.29 3.22
C SER A 65 8.87 -20.26 3.36
N CYS A 66 8.36 -19.56 4.38
CA CYS A 66 6.92 -19.37 4.54
C CYS A 66 6.31 -18.66 3.32
N LYS A 67 5.20 -19.17 2.79
CA LYS A 67 4.45 -18.56 1.68
C LYS A 67 3.55 -17.39 2.11
N LEU A 68 3.75 -16.86 3.33
CA LEU A 68 3.06 -15.68 3.89
C LEU A 68 1.52 -15.71 3.85
N LYS A 69 0.90 -16.90 3.75
CA LYS A 69 -0.57 -17.06 3.72
C LYS A 69 -1.25 -16.48 4.96
N HIS A 70 -0.60 -16.53 6.11
CA HIS A 70 -1.11 -15.99 7.37
C HIS A 70 -1.22 -14.46 7.32
N VAL A 71 -0.19 -13.78 6.80
CA VAL A 71 -0.21 -12.31 6.57
C VAL A 71 -1.38 -11.91 5.68
N ARG A 72 -1.57 -12.62 4.56
CA ARG A 72 -2.68 -12.32 3.63
C ARG A 72 -4.06 -12.50 4.29
N LYS A 73 -4.23 -13.56 5.09
CA LYS A 73 -5.48 -13.79 5.83
C LYS A 73 -5.71 -12.71 6.88
N TRP A 74 -4.66 -12.29 7.57
CA TRP A 74 -4.74 -11.21 8.56
C TRP A 74 -5.13 -9.89 7.91
N LEU A 75 -4.49 -9.50 6.79
CA LEU A 75 -4.84 -8.28 6.06
C LEU A 75 -6.29 -8.29 5.58
N ASN A 76 -6.78 -9.42 5.08
CA ASN A 76 -8.19 -9.55 4.70
C ASN A 76 -9.13 -9.35 5.89
N LEU A 77 -8.80 -9.95 7.05
CA LEU A 77 -9.59 -9.78 8.29
C LEU A 77 -9.57 -8.32 8.74
N TYR A 78 -8.39 -7.70 8.77
CA TYR A 78 -8.20 -6.30 9.14
C TYR A 78 -9.02 -5.36 8.26
N VAL A 79 -8.93 -5.48 6.93
CA VAL A 79 -9.68 -4.66 5.98
C VAL A 79 -11.19 -4.85 6.16
N THR A 80 -11.64 -6.09 6.37
CA THR A 80 -13.06 -6.39 6.60
C THR A 80 -13.57 -5.70 7.86
N TYR A 81 -12.81 -5.78 8.95
CA TYR A 81 -13.18 -5.14 10.22
C TYR A 81 -13.12 -3.62 10.10
N HIS A 82 -12.02 -3.06 9.58
CA HIS A 82 -11.85 -1.63 9.39
C HIS A 82 -12.99 -1.02 8.55
N ASN A 83 -13.33 -1.64 7.42
CA ASN A 83 -14.43 -1.17 6.58
C ASN A 83 -15.78 -1.25 7.30
N LYS A 84 -16.02 -2.31 8.10
CA LYS A 84 -17.25 -2.43 8.89
C LYS A 84 -17.35 -1.31 9.92
N GLU A 85 -16.28 -1.00 10.63
CA GLU A 85 -16.29 0.08 11.63
C GLU A 85 -16.46 1.45 10.95
N MET A 86 -15.77 1.70 9.83
CA MET A 86 -15.86 2.97 9.08
C MET A 86 -17.21 3.19 8.40
N ILE A 87 -17.90 2.14 7.95
CA ILE A 87 -19.25 2.24 7.37
C ILE A 87 -20.31 2.52 8.46
N ASN A 88 -20.06 2.07 9.69
CA ASN A 88 -20.97 2.25 10.83
C ASN A 88 -20.59 3.44 11.74
N ALA A 89 -19.61 4.26 11.34
CA ALA A 89 -19.09 5.41 12.09
C ALA A 89 -19.70 6.74 11.65
#